data_AF-A0A3B4XQ92-F1
#
_entry.id   AF-A0A3B4XQ92-F1
#
_cell.length_a   1.000
_cell.length_b   1.000
_cell.length_c   1.000
_cell.angle_alpha   90.00
_cell.angle_beta   90.00
_cell.angle_gamma   90.00
#
_symmetry.space_group_name_H-M   'P 1'
#
loop_
_entity.id
_entity.type
_entity.pdbx_description
1 polymer ?
#
loop_
_entity_poly.entity_id
_entity_poly.type
_entity_poly.pdbx_seq_one_letter_code
_entity_poly.pdbx_strand_id
1 'polypeptide(L)'
;MACADSDLDLETIPLIALNVTVRKKLGLYLNPKNAVAADWTAVAEAMDFSYLEIKNYESTKNPTTMVLVDWQARATDATVGKLLSILTKVERNDIVEDLHSLILEDVRRYCERQKKAADPPLQVPEVDSCVPRTPERNGITLEDDPEGTPELFDAFICYCQSDFHFVHEMIRELEQTDYKLKLCVFDRDVLPGSCVWTITSELIEKRCKRMVVVISDEYLDSDACDFQTKFALSLCPGARSKRLIPVVYKSMTKPFPSILRFLTVCDYTRPCTQAWFWIRLAKALSLP
;
A
#
# COMPACT_ATOMS: atom_id res chain seq x y z
N MET A 1 -12.99 -36.58 -4.65
CA MET A 1 -13.85 -35.97 -3.63
C MET A 1 -14.15 -34.56 -4.10
N ALA A 2 -15.38 -34.35 -4.56
CA ALA A 2 -15.85 -33.08 -5.07
C ALA A 2 -16.17 -32.13 -3.90
N CYS A 3 -15.52 -30.98 -3.86
CA CYS A 3 -15.91 -29.85 -3.01
C CYS A 3 -16.42 -28.75 -3.94
N ALA A 4 -17.69 -28.39 -3.72
CA ALA A 4 -18.42 -27.40 -4.48
C ALA A 4 -17.79 -26.00 -4.34
N ASP A 5 -17.36 -25.43 -5.46
CA ASP A 5 -16.98 -24.01 -5.60
C ASP A 5 -17.60 -23.41 -6.89
N SER A 6 -18.71 -23.99 -7.34
CA SER A 6 -19.31 -23.82 -8.66
C SER A 6 -20.33 -22.67 -8.76
N ASP A 7 -20.17 -21.58 -8.01
CA ASP A 7 -21.18 -20.51 -7.95
C ASP A 7 -20.61 -19.09 -8.14
N LEU A 8 -19.37 -18.99 -8.64
CA LEU A 8 -18.79 -17.73 -9.08
C LEU A 8 -18.64 -17.77 -10.60
N ASP A 9 -19.51 -17.05 -11.32
CA ASP A 9 -19.41 -16.87 -12.77
C ASP A 9 -18.20 -15.96 -13.10
N LEU A 10 -17.00 -16.54 -13.07
CA LEU A 10 -15.73 -15.86 -13.39
C LEU A 10 -15.75 -15.20 -14.78
N GLU A 11 -16.58 -15.70 -15.69
CA GLU A 11 -16.80 -15.16 -17.03
C GLU A 11 -17.51 -13.80 -17.04
N THR A 12 -18.23 -13.43 -15.97
CA THR A 12 -18.95 -12.15 -15.88
C THR A 12 -18.15 -11.08 -15.15
N ILE A 13 -17.07 -11.48 -14.47
CA ILE A 13 -16.36 -10.63 -13.52
C ILE A 13 -15.22 -9.93 -14.27
N PRO A 14 -15.19 -8.58 -14.28
CA PRO A 14 -14.17 -7.84 -15.00
C PRO A 14 -12.78 -8.05 -14.39
N LEU A 15 -11.72 -7.89 -15.18
CA LEU A 15 -10.34 -8.01 -14.71
C LEU A 15 -9.99 -7.05 -13.56
N ILE A 16 -10.74 -5.96 -13.42
CA ILE A 16 -10.55 -5.01 -12.32
C ILE A 16 -10.78 -5.63 -10.94
N ALA A 17 -11.49 -6.76 -10.87
CA ALA A 17 -11.64 -7.50 -9.63
C ALA A 17 -10.29 -8.04 -9.09
N LEU A 18 -9.29 -8.26 -9.96
CA LEU A 18 -7.97 -8.75 -9.56
C LEU A 18 -7.12 -7.63 -8.99
N ASN A 19 -6.69 -7.81 -7.74
CA ASN A 19 -5.95 -6.82 -6.97
C ASN A 19 -4.48 -6.74 -7.44
N VAL A 20 -3.79 -5.66 -7.06
CA VAL A 20 -2.37 -5.43 -7.41
C VAL A 20 -1.48 -6.59 -6.99
N THR A 21 -1.78 -7.27 -5.88
CA THR A 21 -1.02 -8.44 -5.42
C THR A 21 -1.04 -9.58 -6.44
N VAL A 22 -2.21 -9.93 -6.97
CA VAL A 22 -2.34 -10.98 -8.00
C VAL A 22 -1.68 -10.53 -9.29
N ARG A 23 -1.90 -9.28 -9.72
CA ARG A 23 -1.26 -8.71 -10.93
C ARG A 23 0.27 -8.70 -10.84
N LYS A 24 0.83 -8.38 -9.67
CA LYS A 24 2.28 -8.45 -9.41
C LYS A 24 2.78 -9.88 -9.46
N LYS A 25 2.09 -10.82 -8.82
CA LYS A 25 2.46 -12.24 -8.88
C LYS A 25 2.43 -12.78 -10.30
N LEU A 26 1.40 -12.46 -11.09
CA LEU A 26 1.34 -12.78 -12.52
C LEU A 26 2.60 -12.29 -13.25
N GLY A 27 3.03 -11.06 -12.99
CA GLY A 27 4.28 -10.52 -13.53
C GLY A 27 5.52 -11.30 -13.07
N LEU A 28 5.59 -11.77 -11.83
CA LEU A 28 6.72 -12.59 -11.35
C LEU A 28 6.83 -13.93 -12.08
N TYR A 29 5.70 -14.55 -12.46
CA TYR A 29 5.70 -15.80 -13.21
C TYR A 29 5.95 -15.61 -14.71
N LEU A 30 5.46 -14.50 -15.31
CA LEU A 30 5.42 -14.32 -16.76
C LEU A 30 6.51 -13.41 -17.33
N ASN A 31 7.05 -12.47 -16.55
CA ASN A 31 8.09 -11.56 -17.02
C ASN A 31 9.47 -12.22 -17.26
N PRO A 32 9.91 -13.22 -16.46
CA PRO A 32 11.19 -13.87 -16.71
C PRO A 32 11.16 -14.63 -18.05
N LYS A 33 12.16 -14.38 -18.91
CA LYS A 33 12.30 -15.14 -20.16
C LYS A 33 12.67 -16.58 -19.83
N ASN A 34 11.81 -17.52 -20.21
CA ASN A 34 12.03 -18.94 -20.03
C ASN A 34 12.07 -19.63 -21.41
N ALA A 35 12.93 -20.64 -21.55
CA ALA A 35 13.09 -21.33 -22.85
C ALA A 35 11.99 -22.37 -23.10
N VAL A 36 11.33 -22.84 -22.04
CA VAL A 36 10.38 -23.96 -22.08
C VAL A 36 8.95 -23.53 -21.78
N ALA A 37 8.79 -22.50 -20.95
CA ALA A 37 7.48 -21.97 -20.58
C ALA A 37 7.22 -20.67 -21.34
N ALA A 38 5.98 -20.53 -21.80
CA ALA A 38 5.53 -19.30 -22.42
C ALA A 38 5.58 -18.12 -21.43
N ASP A 39 6.01 -16.97 -21.94
CA ASP A 39 6.20 -15.75 -21.18
C ASP A 39 5.04 -14.76 -21.44
N TRP A 40 5.17 -13.56 -20.89
CA TRP A 40 4.18 -12.49 -21.05
C TRP A 40 3.93 -12.11 -22.51
N THR A 41 4.87 -12.36 -23.43
CA THR A 41 4.69 -12.02 -24.86
C THR A 41 3.67 -12.95 -25.51
N ALA A 42 3.75 -14.26 -25.24
CA ALA A 42 2.76 -15.23 -25.70
C ALA A 42 1.36 -14.96 -25.12
N VAL A 43 1.30 -14.52 -23.86
CA VAL A 43 0.03 -14.10 -23.24
C VAL A 43 -0.52 -12.83 -23.91
N ALA A 44 0.32 -11.86 -24.25
CA ALA A 44 -0.08 -10.65 -24.95
C ALA A 44 -0.56 -10.95 -26.38
N GLU A 45 0.11 -11.85 -27.11
CA GLU A 45 -0.32 -12.30 -28.44
C GLU A 45 -1.70 -12.98 -28.37
N ALA A 46 -1.93 -13.82 -27.36
CA ALA A 46 -3.24 -14.44 -27.12
C ALA A 46 -4.34 -13.45 -26.68
N MET A 47 -3.96 -12.22 -26.28
CA MET A 47 -4.85 -11.08 -26.01
C MET A 47 -5.00 -10.15 -27.24
N ASP A 48 -4.55 -10.58 -28.43
CA ASP A 48 -4.60 -9.85 -29.70
C ASP A 48 -3.74 -8.56 -29.73
N PHE A 49 -2.66 -8.50 -28.94
CA PHE A 49 -1.69 -7.41 -29.06
C PHE A 49 -0.79 -7.61 -30.28
N SER A 50 -0.54 -6.52 -31.01
CA SER A 50 0.37 -6.54 -32.15
C SER A 50 1.83 -6.62 -31.69
N TYR A 51 2.68 -7.19 -32.56
CA TYR A 51 4.12 -7.30 -32.30
C TYR A 51 4.80 -5.97 -31.90
N LEU A 52 4.39 -4.85 -32.52
CA LEU A 52 4.96 -3.53 -32.20
C LEU A 52 4.59 -3.07 -30.80
N GLU A 53 3.38 -3.38 -30.33
CA GLU A 53 2.93 -3.05 -28.98
C GLU A 53 3.68 -3.87 -27.94
N ILE A 54 3.79 -5.18 -28.18
CA ILE A 54 4.60 -6.08 -27.33
C ILE A 54 6.04 -5.54 -27.25
N LYS A 55 6.65 -5.20 -28.39
CA LYS A 55 8.01 -4.66 -28.41
C LYS A 55 8.16 -3.36 -27.62
N ASN A 56 7.16 -2.48 -27.64
CA ASN A 56 7.17 -1.25 -26.83
C ASN A 56 7.14 -1.56 -25.33
N TYR A 57 6.34 -2.55 -24.92
CA TYR A 57 6.23 -2.95 -23.51
C TYR A 57 7.47 -3.65 -22.95
N GLU A 58 8.36 -4.20 -23.79
CA GLU A 58 9.61 -4.83 -23.35
C GLU A 58 10.54 -3.89 -22.57
N SER A 59 10.46 -2.58 -22.85
CA SER A 59 11.23 -1.54 -22.14
C SER A 59 10.71 -1.23 -20.72
N THR A 60 9.54 -1.73 -20.36
CA THR A 60 8.89 -1.42 -19.08
C THR A 60 9.33 -2.36 -17.96
N LYS A 61 9.29 -1.86 -16.71
CA LYS A 61 9.72 -2.63 -15.52
C LYS A 61 8.86 -3.87 -15.26
N ASN A 62 7.57 -3.83 -15.64
CA ASN A 62 6.66 -4.96 -15.48
C ASN A 62 5.70 -5.04 -16.69
N PRO A 63 6.15 -5.67 -17.79
CA PRO A 63 5.38 -5.75 -19.03
C PRO A 63 4.02 -6.42 -18.85
N THR A 64 3.95 -7.51 -18.07
CA THR A 64 2.69 -8.22 -17.80
C THR A 64 1.63 -7.29 -17.22
N THR A 65 1.99 -6.45 -16.23
CA THR A 65 1.03 -5.52 -15.62
C THR A 65 0.54 -4.47 -16.63
N MET A 66 1.42 -3.96 -17.49
CA MET A 66 1.05 -2.98 -18.52
C MET A 66 0.08 -3.59 -19.55
N VAL A 67 0.36 -4.80 -20.01
CA VAL A 67 -0.50 -5.54 -20.95
C VAL A 67 -1.89 -5.75 -20.35
N LEU A 68 -1.99 -6.18 -19.08
CA LEU A 68 -3.28 -6.38 -18.41
C LEU A 68 -4.08 -5.08 -18.26
N VAL A 69 -3.43 -3.96 -17.95
CA VAL A 69 -4.08 -2.65 -17.82
C VAL A 69 -4.60 -2.17 -19.19
N ASP A 70 -3.78 -2.27 -20.23
CA ASP A 70 -4.16 -1.84 -21.57
C ASP A 70 -5.24 -2.75 -22.18
N TRP A 71 -5.16 -4.07 -21.91
CA TRP A 71 -6.19 -5.02 -22.34
C TRP A 71 -7.55 -4.68 -21.74
N GLN A 72 -7.58 -4.36 -20.45
CA GLN A 72 -8.79 -3.93 -19.76
C GLN A 72 -9.35 -2.60 -20.31
N ALA A 73 -8.49 -1.68 -20.74
CA ALA A 73 -8.91 -0.41 -21.32
C ALA A 73 -9.51 -0.56 -22.73
N ARG A 74 -9.06 -1.56 -23.49
CA ARG A 74 -9.46 -1.79 -24.89
C ARG A 74 -10.64 -2.73 -25.04
N ALA A 75 -10.66 -3.81 -24.26
CA ALA A 75 -11.60 -4.90 -24.41
C ALA A 75 -12.70 -4.81 -23.35
N THR A 76 -13.96 -4.69 -23.80
CA THR A 76 -15.13 -4.72 -22.91
C THR A 76 -15.41 -6.12 -22.34
N ASP A 77 -14.76 -7.15 -22.89
CA ASP A 77 -14.87 -8.55 -22.47
C ASP A 77 -13.62 -9.05 -21.71
N ALA A 78 -12.79 -8.14 -21.21
CA ALA A 78 -11.67 -8.45 -20.35
C ALA A 78 -12.17 -8.93 -18.97
N THR A 79 -12.46 -10.23 -18.88
CA THR A 79 -12.98 -10.90 -17.68
C THR A 79 -11.96 -11.84 -17.06
N VAL A 80 -12.10 -12.12 -15.77
CA VAL A 80 -11.22 -13.04 -15.03
C VAL A 80 -11.25 -14.43 -15.67
N GLY A 81 -12.43 -14.92 -16.08
CA GLY A 81 -12.59 -16.18 -16.81
C GLY A 81 -11.80 -16.21 -18.11
N LYS A 82 -11.87 -15.14 -18.91
CA LYS A 82 -11.12 -15.03 -20.17
C LYS A 82 -9.60 -15.02 -19.95
N LEU A 83 -9.12 -14.34 -18.90
CA LEU A 83 -7.70 -14.37 -18.54
C LEU A 83 -7.24 -15.81 -18.21
N LEU A 84 -8.02 -16.53 -17.39
CA LEU A 84 -7.71 -17.92 -17.03
C LEU A 84 -7.72 -18.82 -18.27
N SER A 85 -8.68 -18.63 -19.18
CA SER A 85 -8.74 -19.35 -20.46
C SER A 85 -7.48 -19.12 -21.29
N ILE A 86 -6.99 -17.87 -21.35
CA ILE A 86 -5.75 -17.53 -22.07
C ILE A 86 -4.54 -18.20 -21.43
N LEU A 87 -4.41 -18.16 -20.10
CA LEU A 87 -3.30 -18.82 -19.40
C LEU A 87 -3.28 -20.33 -19.62
N THR A 88 -4.45 -20.97 -19.63
CA THR A 88 -4.59 -22.40 -19.95
C THR A 88 -4.22 -22.70 -21.40
N LYS A 89 -4.63 -21.85 -22.36
CA LYS A 89 -4.26 -21.99 -23.79
C LYS A 89 -2.76 -21.86 -24.03
N VAL A 90 -2.10 -21.02 -23.24
CA VAL A 90 -0.66 -20.78 -23.28
C VAL A 90 0.12 -21.82 -22.43
N GLU A 91 -0.57 -22.87 -21.96
CA GLU A 91 -0.03 -24.00 -21.19
C GLU A 91 0.61 -23.62 -19.84
N ARG A 92 0.25 -22.46 -19.29
CA ARG A 92 0.72 -21.99 -17.96
C ARG A 92 -0.26 -22.38 -16.84
N ASN A 93 -0.59 -23.66 -16.78
CA ASN A 93 -1.51 -24.21 -15.77
C ASN A 93 -0.98 -24.08 -14.34
N ASP A 94 0.35 -24.04 -14.16
CA ASP A 94 1.01 -23.80 -12.88
C ASP A 94 0.59 -22.47 -12.24
N ILE A 95 0.51 -21.41 -13.06
CA ILE A 95 0.08 -20.08 -12.60
C ILE A 95 -1.38 -20.13 -12.15
N VAL A 96 -2.23 -20.82 -12.91
CA VAL A 96 -3.66 -20.93 -12.63
C VAL A 96 -3.86 -21.64 -11.29
N GLU A 97 -3.16 -22.75 -11.05
CA GLU A 97 -3.23 -23.49 -9.79
C GLU A 97 -2.68 -22.69 -8.60
N ASP A 98 -1.50 -22.09 -8.73
CA ASP A 98 -0.83 -21.34 -7.65
C ASP A 98 -1.61 -20.08 -7.23
N LEU A 99 -2.24 -19.39 -8.20
CA LEU A 99 -2.98 -18.15 -7.94
C LEU A 99 -4.47 -18.37 -7.72
N HIS A 100 -4.99 -19.58 -7.91
CA HIS A 100 -6.42 -19.90 -7.85
C HIS A 100 -7.09 -19.36 -6.57
N SER A 101 -6.49 -19.65 -5.41
CA SER A 101 -7.03 -19.24 -4.11
C SER A 101 -7.11 -17.72 -3.94
N LEU A 102 -6.09 -16.99 -4.41
CA LEU A 102 -6.01 -15.53 -4.33
C LEU A 102 -7.00 -14.88 -5.29
N ILE A 103 -7.12 -15.42 -6.50
CA ILE A 103 -8.07 -14.96 -7.52
C ILE A 103 -9.50 -15.09 -7.01
N LEU A 104 -9.85 -16.24 -6.43
CA LEU A 104 -11.19 -16.45 -5.86
C LEU A 104 -11.48 -15.50 -4.68
N GLU A 105 -10.48 -15.22 -3.83
CA GLU A 105 -10.65 -14.28 -2.73
C GLU A 105 -10.90 -12.84 -3.24
N ASP A 106 -10.13 -12.41 -4.24
CA ASP A 106 -10.29 -11.11 -4.89
C ASP A 106 -11.67 -10.99 -5.56
N VAL A 107 -12.10 -12.02 -6.28
CA VAL A 107 -13.43 -12.11 -6.89
C VAL A 107 -14.54 -12.02 -5.84
N ARG A 108 -14.44 -12.79 -4.75
CA ARG A 108 -15.43 -12.76 -3.67
C ARG A 108 -15.56 -11.36 -3.08
N ARG A 109 -14.42 -10.72 -2.80
CA ARG A 109 -14.35 -9.36 -2.25
C ARG A 109 -14.98 -8.34 -3.19
N TYR A 110 -14.77 -8.48 -4.50
CA TYR A 110 -15.41 -7.64 -5.51
C TYR A 110 -16.94 -7.79 -5.49
N CYS A 111 -17.45 -9.02 -5.46
CA CYS A 111 -18.90 -9.28 -5.38
C CYS A 111 -19.53 -8.73 -4.10
N GLU A 112 -18.87 -8.85 -2.95
CA GLU A 112 -19.34 -8.28 -1.68
C GLU A 112 -19.43 -6.75 -1.73
N ARG A 113 -18.47 -6.09 -2.40
CA ARG A 113 -18.49 -4.62 -2.59
C ARG A 113 -19.66 -4.20 -3.49
N GLN A 114 -19.90 -4.92 -4.57
CA GLN A 114 -21.05 -4.67 -5.46
C GLN A 114 -22.38 -4.78 -4.69
N LYS A 115 -22.52 -5.79 -3.84
CA LYS A 115 -23.71 -5.95 -2.97
C LYS A 115 -23.87 -4.80 -1.97
N LYS A 116 -22.78 -4.34 -1.36
CA LYS A 116 -22.80 -3.18 -0.42
C LYS A 116 -23.08 -1.85 -1.13
N ALA A 117 -22.61 -1.68 -2.36
CA ALA A 117 -22.88 -0.48 -3.16
C ALA A 117 -24.33 -0.43 -3.67
N ALA A 118 -24.96 -1.60 -3.90
CA ALA A 118 -26.35 -1.70 -4.33
C ALA A 118 -27.37 -1.36 -3.21
N ASP A 119 -26.97 -1.45 -1.94
CA ASP A 119 -27.80 -1.10 -0.78
C ASP A 119 -27.08 -0.10 0.14
N PRO A 120 -26.88 1.15 -0.31
CA PRO A 120 -26.24 2.16 0.52
C PRO A 120 -27.16 2.53 1.70
N PRO A 121 -26.64 2.72 2.93
CA PRO A 121 -27.44 3.22 4.03
C PRO A 121 -28.09 4.56 3.63
N LEU A 122 -29.34 4.78 4.05
CA LEU A 122 -30.13 6.01 3.86
C LEU A 122 -29.54 7.20 4.64
N GLN A 123 -28.27 7.50 4.42
CA GLN A 123 -27.59 8.64 4.99
C GLN A 123 -27.33 9.63 3.86
N VAL A 124 -27.79 10.87 4.07
CA VAL A 124 -27.56 11.99 3.14
C VAL A 124 -26.04 12.10 2.93
N PRO A 125 -25.54 12.27 1.69
CA PRO A 125 -24.12 12.50 1.47
C PRO A 125 -23.64 13.59 2.41
N GLU A 126 -22.63 13.28 3.22
CA GLU A 126 -22.07 14.21 4.18
C GLU A 126 -21.62 15.46 3.41
N VAL A 127 -22.26 16.59 3.68
CA VAL A 127 -21.95 17.86 3.04
C VAL A 127 -20.72 18.42 3.73
N ASP A 128 -19.55 17.88 3.40
CA ASP A 128 -18.29 18.50 3.76
C ASP A 128 -17.86 19.47 2.64
N SER A 129 -17.52 20.69 3.05
CA SER A 129 -17.03 21.77 2.19
C SER A 129 -15.70 21.44 1.49
N CYS A 130 -15.04 20.35 1.88
CA CYS A 130 -13.70 19.99 1.44
C CYS A 130 -13.61 18.79 0.48
N VAL A 131 -14.72 18.22 0.01
CA VAL A 131 -14.66 17.11 -0.95
C VAL A 131 -14.30 17.63 -2.35
N PRO A 132 -13.22 17.14 -2.99
CA PRO A 132 -12.94 17.45 -4.38
C PRO A 132 -14.11 17.01 -5.27
N ARG A 133 -14.59 17.90 -6.14
CA ARG A 133 -15.75 17.68 -7.03
C ARG A 133 -15.47 16.74 -8.22
N THR A 134 -14.33 16.06 -8.23
CA THR A 134 -13.93 15.10 -9.26
C THR A 134 -13.60 13.77 -8.59
N PRO A 135 -14.06 12.61 -9.13
CA PRO A 135 -13.63 11.29 -8.69
C PRO A 135 -12.20 11.04 -9.17
N GLU A 136 -11.27 11.89 -8.75
CA GLU A 136 -9.85 11.73 -9.05
C GLU A 136 -9.30 10.61 -8.16
N ARG A 137 -8.89 9.53 -8.84
CA ARG A 137 -8.16 8.36 -8.34
C ARG A 137 -7.77 8.45 -6.86
N ASN A 138 -8.44 7.65 -6.03
CA ASN A 138 -8.22 7.47 -4.58
C ASN A 138 -6.85 6.82 -4.23
N GLY A 139 -5.84 6.95 -5.09
CA GLY A 139 -4.50 6.44 -4.84
C GLY A 139 -3.67 7.49 -4.13
N ILE A 140 -3.37 7.26 -2.85
CA ILE A 140 -2.41 8.07 -2.09
C ILE A 140 -0.98 7.66 -2.47
N THR A 141 -0.78 6.38 -2.74
CA THR A 141 0.54 5.80 -3.04
C THR A 141 0.58 5.22 -4.45
N LEU A 142 1.79 5.02 -4.98
CA LEU A 142 2.00 4.39 -6.30
C LEU A 142 1.43 2.96 -6.39
N GLU A 143 1.28 2.31 -5.24
CA GLU A 143 0.87 0.91 -5.10
C GLU A 143 -0.59 0.77 -4.67
N ASP A 144 -1.29 1.89 -4.47
CA ASP A 144 -2.73 1.89 -4.27
C ASP A 144 -3.43 1.41 -5.54
N ASP A 145 -4.22 0.36 -5.39
CA ASP A 145 -5.12 -0.09 -6.43
C ASP A 145 -6.27 0.93 -6.55
N PRO A 146 -6.49 1.58 -7.72
CA PRO A 146 -7.51 2.61 -7.89
C PRO A 146 -8.93 2.13 -7.54
N GLU A 147 -9.19 0.82 -7.52
CA GLU A 147 -10.47 0.24 -7.11
C GLU A 147 -10.34 -0.89 -6.06
N GLY A 148 -9.13 -1.15 -5.54
CA GLY A 148 -8.81 -2.31 -4.69
C GLY A 148 -8.79 -2.02 -3.18
N THR A 149 -8.02 -2.79 -2.41
CA THR A 149 -7.82 -2.50 -0.99
C THR A 149 -6.71 -1.47 -0.82
N PRO A 150 -6.94 -0.41 -0.02
CA PRO A 150 -5.93 0.60 0.23
C PRO A 150 -4.62 -0.04 0.75
N GLU A 151 -3.49 0.43 0.26
CA GLU A 151 -2.20 0.09 0.82
C GLU A 151 -2.14 0.54 2.28
N LEU A 152 -1.83 -0.41 3.17
CA LEU A 152 -1.69 -0.18 4.61
C LEU A 152 -0.23 -0.26 5.02
N PHE A 153 0.11 0.50 6.05
CA PHE A 153 1.46 0.62 6.61
C PHE A 153 1.45 0.32 8.11
N ASP A 154 2.54 -0.25 8.60
CA ASP A 154 2.71 -0.48 10.03
C ASP A 154 2.97 0.83 10.76
N ALA A 155 3.70 1.76 10.13
CA ALA A 155 3.88 3.08 10.68
C ALA A 155 4.12 4.18 9.65
N PHE A 156 3.62 5.37 9.99
CA PHE A 156 3.99 6.64 9.36
C PHE A 156 5.18 7.26 10.10
N ILE A 157 6.21 7.68 9.37
CA ILE A 157 7.36 8.39 9.96
C ILE A 157 7.18 9.89 9.75
N CYS A 158 7.01 10.60 10.86
CA CYS A 158 6.93 12.05 10.90
C CYS A 158 8.26 12.63 11.39
N TYR A 159 8.89 13.45 10.56
CA TYR A 159 10.22 13.98 10.80
C TYR A 159 10.39 15.32 10.08
N CYS A 160 11.37 16.12 10.52
CA CYS A 160 11.77 17.32 9.80
C CYS A 160 12.80 16.95 8.72
N GLN A 161 12.85 17.68 7.60
CA GLN A 161 13.78 17.40 6.50
C GLN A 161 15.25 17.38 6.96
N SER A 162 15.61 18.19 7.96
CA SER A 162 16.95 18.21 8.57
C SER A 162 17.35 16.87 9.22
N ASP A 163 16.38 16.05 9.61
CA ASP A 163 16.59 14.76 10.28
C ASP A 163 16.59 13.58 9.28
N PHE A 164 16.54 13.85 7.97
CA PHE A 164 16.44 12.85 6.91
C PHE A 164 17.52 11.76 7.00
N HIS A 165 18.76 12.12 7.34
CA HIS A 165 19.86 11.15 7.41
C HIS A 165 19.59 10.04 8.44
N PHE A 166 19.15 10.44 9.65
CA PHE A 166 18.78 9.49 10.70
C PHE A 166 17.54 8.69 10.31
N VAL A 167 16.54 9.33 9.69
CA VAL A 167 15.33 8.63 9.23
C VAL A 167 15.65 7.58 8.17
N HIS A 168 16.54 7.89 7.23
CA HIS A 168 16.98 6.96 6.22
C HIS A 168 17.71 5.74 6.81
N GLU A 169 18.58 5.96 7.81
CA GLU A 169 19.19 4.88 8.59
C GLU A 169 18.13 4.05 9.32
N MET A 170 17.19 4.71 10.01
CA MET A 170 16.09 4.05 10.73
C MET A 170 15.26 3.16 9.81
N ILE A 171 14.88 3.64 8.62
CA ILE A 171 14.09 2.85 7.66
C ILE A 171 14.87 1.62 7.24
N ARG A 172 16.14 1.81 6.86
CA ARG A 172 17.02 0.71 6.43
C ARG A 172 17.14 -0.36 7.51
N GLU A 173 17.40 0.02 8.75
CA GLU A 173 17.56 -0.92 9.86
C GLU A 173 16.24 -1.61 10.20
N LEU A 174 15.11 -0.89 10.22
CA LEU A 174 13.80 -1.45 10.54
C LEU A 174 13.25 -2.39 9.45
N GLU A 175 13.44 -2.05 8.17
CA GLU A 175 13.04 -2.90 7.04
C GLU A 175 13.89 -4.18 6.93
N GLN A 176 15.14 -4.15 7.45
CA GLN A 176 16.04 -5.31 7.49
C GLN A 176 15.77 -6.25 8.68
N THR A 177 14.93 -5.87 9.64
CA THR A 177 14.57 -6.75 10.76
C THR A 177 13.63 -7.89 10.34
N ASP A 178 13.60 -8.96 11.13
CA ASP A 178 12.75 -10.14 10.91
C ASP A 178 11.23 -9.84 10.88
N TYR A 179 10.84 -8.63 11.30
CA TYR A 179 9.44 -8.20 11.39
C TYR A 179 8.82 -7.80 10.04
N LYS A 180 9.60 -7.64 8.96
CA LYS A 180 9.14 -7.25 7.61
C LYS A 180 8.19 -6.03 7.63
N LEU A 181 8.56 -5.02 8.40
CA LEU A 181 7.74 -3.83 8.62
C LEU A 181 7.59 -3.02 7.33
N LYS A 182 6.39 -2.50 7.10
CA LYS A 182 6.11 -1.58 6.00
C LYS A 182 5.95 -0.17 6.52
N LEU A 183 6.94 0.68 6.23
CA LEU A 183 7.01 2.06 6.72
C LEU A 183 6.63 3.03 5.61
N CYS A 184 5.83 4.04 5.95
CA CYS A 184 5.44 5.11 5.04
C CYS A 184 6.20 6.40 5.37
N VAL A 185 6.82 6.99 4.35
CA VAL A 185 7.41 8.33 4.40
C VAL A 185 6.78 9.21 3.35
N PHE A 186 6.39 10.42 3.75
CA PHE A 186 5.72 11.37 2.86
C PHE A 186 6.51 11.62 1.56
N ASP A 187 7.81 11.88 1.64
CA ASP A 187 8.64 12.26 0.48
C ASP A 187 8.93 11.12 -0.51
N ARG A 188 8.66 9.86 -0.14
CA ARG A 188 8.96 8.68 -0.96
C ARG A 188 7.71 8.01 -1.51
N ASP A 189 6.70 7.85 -0.65
CA ASP A 189 5.60 6.92 -0.89
C ASP A 189 4.32 7.61 -1.37
N VAL A 190 4.25 8.95 -1.27
CA VAL A 190 3.08 9.74 -1.63
C VAL A 190 3.18 10.27 -3.06
N LEU A 191 2.09 10.12 -3.81
CA LEU A 191 1.99 10.68 -5.16
C LEU A 191 1.92 12.23 -5.13
N PRO A 192 2.75 12.93 -5.93
CA PRO A 192 2.68 14.38 -6.03
C PRO A 192 1.40 14.80 -6.78
N GLY A 193 0.75 15.87 -6.32
CA GLY A 193 -0.41 16.47 -7.00
C GLY A 193 -1.63 16.71 -6.11
N SER A 194 -1.75 16.02 -4.98
CA SER A 194 -2.85 16.22 -4.04
C SER A 194 -2.45 17.08 -2.83
N CYS A 195 -3.44 17.59 -2.08
CA CYS A 195 -3.19 18.42 -0.92
C CYS A 195 -2.43 17.63 0.17
N VAL A 196 -1.22 18.09 0.51
CA VAL A 196 -0.31 17.47 1.50
C VAL A 196 -1.02 17.20 2.83
N TRP A 197 -1.83 18.14 3.29
CA TRP A 197 -2.54 18.04 4.57
C TRP A 197 -3.63 16.95 4.53
N THR A 198 -4.41 16.88 3.46
CA THR A 198 -5.46 15.87 3.28
C THR A 198 -4.85 14.47 3.23
N ILE A 199 -3.80 14.30 2.43
CA ILE A 199 -3.10 13.01 2.32
C ILE A 199 -2.50 12.61 3.67
N THR A 200 -1.81 13.53 4.34
CA THR A 200 -1.14 13.19 5.59
C THR A 200 -2.14 12.82 6.68
N SER A 201 -3.27 13.53 6.76
CA SER A 201 -4.35 13.18 7.68
C SER A 201 -4.91 11.79 7.37
N GLU A 202 -5.16 11.47 6.09
CA GLU A 202 -5.65 10.15 5.70
C GLU A 202 -4.64 9.04 5.97
N LEU A 203 -3.35 9.29 5.73
CA LEU A 203 -2.27 8.35 6.05
C LEU A 203 -2.22 8.06 7.55
N ILE A 204 -2.22 9.10 8.37
CA ILE A 204 -2.18 8.98 9.83
C ILE A 204 -3.43 8.25 10.34
N GLU A 205 -4.61 8.61 9.85
CA GLU A 205 -5.88 8.11 10.37
C GLU A 205 -6.22 6.69 9.88
N LYS A 206 -6.15 6.45 8.57
CA LYS A 206 -6.74 5.28 7.91
C LYS A 206 -5.72 4.29 7.35
N ARG A 207 -4.52 4.75 6.97
CA ARG A 207 -3.53 3.87 6.30
C ARG A 207 -2.45 3.33 7.25
N CYS A 208 -2.13 4.05 8.32
CA CYS A 208 -1.03 3.69 9.22
C CYS A 208 -1.53 3.27 10.62
N LYS A 209 -1.04 2.11 11.10
CA LYS A 209 -1.37 1.62 12.44
C LYS A 209 -0.75 2.49 13.53
N ARG A 210 0.50 2.93 13.33
CA ARG A 210 1.25 3.78 14.26
C ARG A 210 1.88 4.98 13.57
N MET A 211 2.32 5.92 14.38
CA MET A 211 3.09 7.08 13.96
C MET A 211 4.37 7.16 14.78
N VAL A 212 5.51 7.12 14.11
CA VAL A 212 6.81 7.39 14.70
C VAL A 212 7.09 8.89 14.55
N VAL A 213 7.36 9.55 15.66
CA VAL A 213 7.63 10.99 15.68
C VAL A 213 9.09 11.21 16.03
N VAL A 214 9.89 11.64 15.07
CA VAL A 214 11.33 11.90 15.25
C VAL A 214 11.51 13.32 15.76
N ILE A 215 11.77 13.45 17.06
CA ILE A 215 11.81 14.74 17.75
C ILE A 215 13.24 15.29 17.72
N SER A 216 13.34 16.52 17.24
CA SER A 216 14.53 17.36 17.16
C SER A 216 14.18 18.82 17.46
N ASP A 217 15.18 19.69 17.66
CA ASP A 217 14.91 21.12 17.85
C ASP A 217 14.22 21.74 16.63
N GLU A 218 14.54 21.27 15.42
CA GLU A 218 13.94 21.68 14.15
C GLU A 218 12.52 21.14 13.96
N TYR A 219 12.27 19.91 14.43
CA TYR A 219 10.93 19.32 14.45
C TYR A 219 9.96 20.19 15.26
N LEU A 220 10.42 20.73 16.39
CA LEU A 220 9.62 21.60 17.26
C LEU A 220 9.31 22.97 16.67
N ASP A 221 10.07 23.43 15.66
CA ASP A 221 9.82 24.69 14.95
C ASP A 221 8.94 24.51 13.70
N SER A 222 8.69 23.27 13.28
CA SER A 222 7.94 23.00 12.06
C SER A 222 6.43 22.97 12.34
N ASP A 223 5.70 23.95 11.80
CA ASP A 223 4.23 24.02 11.88
C ASP A 223 3.56 22.75 11.29
N ALA A 224 4.15 22.16 10.25
CA ALA A 224 3.66 20.91 9.66
C ALA A 224 3.80 19.73 10.62
N CYS A 225 4.94 19.60 11.29
CA CYS A 225 5.18 18.56 12.28
C CYS A 225 4.28 18.74 13.51
N ASP A 226 4.08 19.98 13.97
CA ASP A 226 3.19 20.33 15.06
C ASP A 226 1.74 19.96 14.75
N PHE A 227 1.25 20.33 13.56
CA PHE A 227 -0.09 19.95 13.09
C PHE A 227 -0.26 18.43 13.05
N GLN A 228 0.67 17.71 12.41
CA GLN A 228 0.59 16.25 12.26
C GLN A 228 0.58 15.55 13.61
N THR A 229 1.41 16.00 14.56
CA THR A 229 1.45 15.48 15.93
C THR A 229 0.13 15.72 16.66
N LYS A 230 -0.39 16.95 16.62
CA LYS A 230 -1.67 17.31 17.28
C LYS A 230 -2.83 16.54 16.67
N PHE A 231 -2.86 16.39 15.34
CA PHE A 231 -3.86 15.59 14.65
C PHE A 231 -3.81 14.13 15.12
N ALA A 232 -2.64 13.50 15.10
CA ALA A 232 -2.48 12.12 15.56
C ALA A 232 -2.88 11.90 17.04
N LEU A 233 -2.58 12.87 17.91
CA LEU A 233 -2.99 12.84 19.31
C LEU A 233 -4.51 12.97 19.47
N SER A 234 -5.17 13.77 18.63
CA SER A 234 -6.62 13.95 18.66
C SER A 234 -7.38 12.66 18.31
N LEU A 235 -6.81 11.82 17.43
CA LEU A 235 -7.36 10.51 17.06
C LEU A 235 -7.25 9.46 18.17
N CYS A 236 -6.33 9.64 19.12
CA CYS A 236 -6.07 8.72 20.21
C CYS A 236 -5.87 9.48 21.53
N PRO A 237 -6.96 10.02 22.10
CA PRO A 237 -6.89 10.71 23.38
C PRO A 237 -6.52 9.71 24.49
N GLY A 238 -5.30 9.85 25.00
CA GLY A 238 -4.75 9.04 26.09
C GLY A 238 -3.72 7.99 25.66
N ALA A 239 -2.94 7.48 26.62
CA ALA A 239 -1.82 6.57 26.36
C ALA A 239 -2.21 5.12 26.00
N ARG A 240 -3.51 4.81 25.85
CA ARG A 240 -4.01 3.42 25.80
C ARG A 240 -3.62 2.67 24.53
N SER A 241 -3.60 3.35 23.38
CA SER A 241 -3.33 2.71 22.08
C SER A 241 -1.85 2.65 21.71
N LYS A 242 -0.95 3.32 22.45
CA LYS A 242 0.50 3.47 22.11
C LYS A 242 0.72 3.77 20.61
N ARG A 243 -0.23 4.47 19.97
CA ARG A 243 -0.25 4.72 18.53
C ARG A 243 0.90 5.63 18.11
N LEU A 244 1.26 6.56 18.98
CA LEU A 244 2.31 7.54 18.75
C LEU A 244 3.57 7.16 19.54
N ILE A 245 4.70 7.02 18.85
CA ILE A 245 5.99 6.61 19.41
C ILE A 245 7.00 7.74 19.18
N PRO A 246 7.30 8.54 20.21
CA PRO A 246 8.35 9.55 20.15
C PRO A 246 9.74 8.90 20.08
N VAL A 247 10.57 9.35 19.15
CA VAL A 247 11.98 8.95 18.99
C VAL A 247 12.86 10.17 19.15
N VAL A 248 13.89 10.07 20.00
CA VAL A 248 14.91 11.11 20.18
C VAL A 248 16.26 10.51 19.81
N TYR A 249 16.95 11.13 18.85
CA TYR A 249 18.22 10.60 18.32
C TYR A 249 19.44 11.49 18.52
N LYS A 250 19.21 12.77 18.82
CA LYS A 250 20.24 13.75 19.15
C LYS A 250 19.86 14.51 20.40
N SER A 251 20.85 15.10 21.07
CA SER A 251 20.58 16.01 22.19
C SER A 251 19.82 17.23 21.68
N MET A 252 18.80 17.66 22.43
CA MET A 252 17.99 18.84 22.12
C MET A 252 18.32 19.96 23.10
N THR A 253 18.28 21.20 22.61
CA THR A 253 18.37 22.40 23.44
C THR A 253 17.00 22.79 24.00
N LYS A 254 15.92 22.49 23.27
CA LYS A 254 14.56 22.81 23.67
C LYS A 254 13.97 21.74 24.58
N PRO A 255 13.01 22.11 25.45
CA PRO A 255 12.33 21.15 26.29
C PRO A 255 11.44 20.22 25.47
N PHE A 256 11.39 18.96 25.88
CA PHE A 256 10.50 17.97 25.27
C PHE A 256 9.02 18.41 25.38
N PRO A 257 8.22 18.32 24.30
CA PRO A 257 6.84 18.79 24.28
C PRO A 257 5.99 18.20 25.41
N SER A 258 5.32 19.08 26.16
CA SER A 258 4.46 18.69 27.28
C SER A 258 3.36 17.71 26.87
N ILE A 259 2.83 17.89 25.66
CA ILE A 259 1.78 17.07 25.06
C ILE A 259 2.22 15.62 24.76
N LEU A 260 3.53 15.34 24.72
CA LEU A 260 4.08 14.01 24.46
C LEU A 260 4.64 13.35 25.73
N ARG A 261 4.69 14.05 26.87
CA ARG A 261 5.35 13.56 28.10
C ARG A 261 4.75 12.30 28.70
N PHE A 262 3.48 12.01 28.40
CA PHE A 262 2.81 10.80 28.86
C PHE A 262 3.11 9.56 28.01
N LEU A 263 3.82 9.73 26.89
CA LEU A 263 4.18 8.64 25.98
C LEU A 263 5.54 8.05 26.34
N THR A 264 5.73 6.77 25.97
CA THR A 264 7.02 6.11 26.14
C THR A 264 7.98 6.57 25.04
N VAL A 265 9.03 7.28 25.42
CA VAL A 265 10.05 7.79 24.49
C VAL A 265 11.10 6.72 24.18
N CYS A 266 11.41 6.56 22.90
CA CYS A 266 12.51 5.76 22.38
C CYS A 266 13.74 6.65 22.22
N ASP A 267 14.70 6.52 23.13
CA ASP A 267 15.91 7.35 23.16
C ASP A 267 17.12 6.59 22.57
N TYR A 268 17.60 7.05 21.42
CA TYR A 268 18.77 6.51 20.72
C TYR A 268 20.08 7.14 21.19
N THR A 269 20.03 8.26 21.94
CA THR A 269 21.24 8.94 22.45
C THR A 269 21.91 8.18 23.58
N ARG A 270 21.19 7.26 24.24
CA ARG A 270 21.69 6.50 25.38
C ARG A 270 22.47 5.27 24.92
N PRO A 271 23.77 5.13 25.30
CA PRO A 271 24.60 4.00 24.87
C PRO A 271 24.02 2.64 25.28
N CYS A 272 23.39 2.57 26.45
CA CYS A 272 22.82 1.34 26.99
C CYS A 272 21.62 0.81 26.20
N THR A 273 20.87 1.68 25.52
CA THR A 273 19.69 1.29 24.71
C THR A 273 20.00 1.18 23.23
N GLN A 274 21.10 1.77 22.76
CA GLN A 274 21.48 1.81 21.35
C GLN A 274 21.60 0.42 20.72
N ALA A 275 22.25 -0.54 21.40
CA ALA A 275 22.47 -1.89 20.89
C ALA A 275 21.18 -2.68 20.57
N TRP A 276 20.08 -2.38 21.28
CA TRP A 276 18.79 -3.06 21.11
C TRP A 276 17.70 -2.12 20.59
N PHE A 277 18.08 -0.91 20.18
CA PHE A 277 17.15 0.16 19.85
C PHE A 277 16.24 -0.24 18.68
N TRP A 278 16.85 -0.65 17.56
CA TRP A 278 16.12 -1.03 16.35
C TRP A 278 15.19 -2.23 16.59
N ILE A 279 15.67 -3.26 17.28
CA ILE A 279 14.86 -4.45 17.63
C ILE A 279 13.66 -4.06 18.50
N ARG A 280 13.87 -3.19 19.49
CA ARG A 280 12.82 -2.73 20.39
C ARG A 280 11.80 -1.85 19.68
N LEU A 281 12.27 -0.95 18.80
CA LEU A 281 11.40 -0.11 17.98
C LEU A 281 10.61 -0.97 17.00
N ALA A 282 11.25 -1.88 16.27
CA ALA A 282 10.60 -2.80 15.34
C ALA A 282 9.52 -3.65 16.03
N LYS A 283 9.82 -4.20 17.21
CA LYS A 283 8.85 -4.93 18.03
C LYS A 283 7.68 -4.04 18.47
N ALA A 284 7.91 -2.77 18.79
CA ALA A 284 6.83 -1.85 19.15
C ALA A 284 5.91 -1.55 17.95
N LEU A 285 6.48 -1.47 16.74
CA LEU A 285 5.75 -1.23 15.50
C LEU A 285 5.00 -2.47 15.00
N SER A 286 5.52 -3.67 15.26
CA SER A 286 4.91 -4.93 14.81
C SER A 286 3.69 -5.37 15.61
N LEU A 287 3.49 -4.83 16.81
CA LEU A 287 2.34 -5.19 17.65
C LEU A 287 1.02 -4.72 17.00
N PRO A 288 -0.13 -5.30 17.32
CA PRO A 288 -1.41 -4.77 16.84
C PRO A 288 -1.74 -3.41 17.49
#